data_AF-A0A388PFK9-F1
#
_entry.id   AF-A0A388PFK9-F1
#
_cell.length_a   1.000
_cell.length_b   1.000
_cell.length_c   1.000
_cell.angle_alpha   90.00
_cell.angle_beta   90.00
_cell.angle_gamma   90.00
#
_symmetry.space_group_name_H-M   'P 1'
#
loop_
_entity.id
_entity.type
_entity.pdbx_description
1 polymer ?
#
loop_
_entity_poly.entity_id
_entity_poly.type
_entity_poly.pdbx_seq_one_letter_code
_entity_poly.pdbx_strand_id
1 'polypeptide(L)'
;MIIPSASRVQPRCELFGECGGCQYQNMAYAEQLVWKRKQVAEVYERLGGLTVEVEPTHPSPKQVRLPFEDYPALHDPTTGRLPDRLPRRRHVPPRGRCH
;
A
#
# COMPACT_ATOMS: atom_id res chain seq x y z
N MET A 1 14.83 26.99 6.80
CA MET A 1 15.42 25.65 7.00
C MET A 1 14.27 24.66 7.13
N ILE A 2 14.32 23.52 6.42
CA ILE A 2 13.24 22.52 6.40
C ILE A 2 13.77 21.26 7.10
N ILE A 3 13.11 20.82 8.17
CA ILE A 3 13.52 19.63 8.94
C ILE A 3 12.60 18.46 8.55
N PRO A 4 13.14 17.28 8.17
CA PRO A 4 12.32 16.13 7.84
C PRO A 4 11.58 15.59 9.06
N SER A 5 10.41 15.00 8.84
CA SER A 5 9.67 14.29 9.89
C SER A 5 10.50 13.13 10.46
N ALA A 6 10.37 12.90 11.77
CA ALA A 6 11.02 11.78 12.46
C ALA A 6 10.59 10.41 11.92
N SER A 7 9.36 10.29 11.43
CA SER A 7 8.83 9.03 10.86
C SER A 7 9.21 8.83 9.38
N ARG A 8 10.02 9.71 8.79
CA ARG A 8 10.47 9.59 7.40
C ARG A 8 11.55 8.53 7.27
N VAL A 9 11.37 7.59 6.35
CA VAL A 9 12.33 6.51 6.07
C VAL A 9 12.73 6.48 4.60
N GLN A 10 13.85 5.84 4.30
CA GLN A 10 14.27 5.63 2.90
C GLN A 10 13.39 4.55 2.26
N PRO A 11 12.76 4.83 1.09
CA PRO A 11 12.01 3.83 0.34
C PRO A 11 12.88 2.65 -0.06
N ARG A 12 12.29 1.44 -0.08
CA ARG A 12 12.98 0.20 -0.48
C ARG A 12 12.97 -0.02 -1.98
N CYS A 13 11.96 0.48 -2.68
CA CYS A 13 11.81 0.34 -4.12
C CYS A 13 12.51 1.49 -4.84
N GLU A 14 13.39 1.16 -5.78
CA GLU A 14 14.09 2.14 -6.65
C GLU A 14 13.11 2.96 -7.50
N LEU A 15 11.93 2.41 -7.79
CA LEU A 15 10.88 3.05 -8.59
C LEU A 15 9.93 3.94 -7.76
N PHE A 16 10.16 4.06 -6.45
CA PHE A 16 9.28 4.82 -5.57
C PHE A 16 9.27 6.30 -5.99
N GLY A 17 8.05 6.84 -6.16
CA GLY A 17 7.84 8.21 -6.68
C GLY A 17 7.68 8.27 -8.20
N GLU A 18 8.13 7.26 -8.95
CA GLU A 18 7.99 7.23 -10.42
C GLU A 18 6.81 6.35 -10.88
N CYS A 19 6.72 5.10 -10.39
CA CYS A 19 5.70 4.15 -10.88
C CYS A 19 4.31 4.36 -10.27
N GLY A 20 4.22 5.07 -9.14
CA GLY A 20 2.97 5.33 -8.41
C GLY A 20 2.32 4.11 -7.77
N GLY A 21 2.96 2.93 -7.79
CA GLY A 21 2.41 1.69 -7.23
C GLY A 21 2.39 1.65 -5.70
N CYS A 22 3.38 2.26 -5.05
CA CYS A 22 3.45 2.38 -3.61
C CYS A 22 3.54 3.86 -3.22
N GLN A 23 2.68 4.34 -2.33
CA GLN A 23 2.62 5.76 -1.96
C GLN A 23 3.32 6.10 -0.63
N TYR A 24 3.44 5.13 0.28
CA TYR A 24 3.90 5.38 1.66
C TYR A 24 5.26 4.75 2.01
N GLN A 25 6.06 4.28 1.04
CA GLN A 25 7.35 3.65 1.38
C GLN A 25 8.36 4.60 2.03
N ASN A 26 8.14 5.91 1.94
CA ASN A 26 8.93 6.94 2.62
C ASN A 26 8.47 7.20 4.08
N MET A 27 7.51 6.44 4.59
CA MET A 27 6.96 6.56 5.94
C MET A 27 7.18 5.26 6.71
N ALA A 28 7.63 5.35 7.96
CA ALA A 28 7.79 4.21 8.85
C ALA A 28 6.50 3.39 8.97
N TYR A 29 6.59 2.06 8.97
CA TYR A 29 5.40 1.20 8.89
C TYR A 29 4.41 1.41 10.03
N ALA A 30 4.89 1.61 11.26
CA ALA A 30 4.04 1.91 12.41
C ALA A 30 3.22 3.19 12.19
N GLU A 31 3.85 4.23 11.62
CA GLU A 31 3.17 5.48 11.27
C GLU A 31 2.12 5.26 10.19
N GLN A 32 2.38 4.40 9.20
CA GLN A 32 1.39 4.07 8.17
C GLN A 32 0.10 3.49 8.76
N LEU A 33 0.21 2.66 9.81
CA LEU A 33 -0.95 2.07 10.49
C LEU A 33 -1.77 3.14 11.21
N VAL A 34 -1.10 4.04 11.94
CA VAL A 34 -1.73 5.18 12.61
C VAL A 34 -2.43 6.07 11.60
N TRP A 35 -1.75 6.38 10.49
CA TRP A 35 -2.27 7.28 9.46
C TRP A 35 -3.48 6.67 8.73
N LYS A 36 -3.49 5.36 8.48
CA LYS A 36 -4.64 4.65 7.91
C LYS A 36 -5.85 4.68 8.84
N ARG A 37 -5.67 4.40 10.13
CA ARG A 37 -6.73 4.50 11.13
C ARG A 37 -7.34 5.89 11.16
N LYS A 38 -6.47 6.92 11.20
CA LYS A 38 -6.89 8.33 11.22
C LYS A 38 -7.68 8.71 9.97
N GLN A 39 -7.23 8.31 8.77
CA GLN A 39 -7.97 8.59 7.55
C GLN A 39 -9.37 8.00 7.55
N VAL A 40 -9.55 6.77 8.04
CA VAL A 40 -10.87 6.14 8.13
C VAL A 40 -11.77 6.91 9.10
N ALA A 41 -11.26 7.29 10.27
CA ALA A 41 -12.01 8.10 11.24
C ALA A 41 -12.43 9.46 10.65
N GLU A 42 -11.49 10.17 9.99
CA GLU A 42 -11.78 11.44 9.33
C GLU A 42 -12.82 11.32 8.21
N VAL A 43 -12.81 10.20 7.47
CA VAL A 43 -13.82 9.93 6.42
C VAL A 43 -15.21 9.71 7.04
N TYR A 44 -15.30 8.93 8.12
CA TYR A 44 -16.58 8.75 8.83
C TYR A 44 -17.13 10.07 9.36
N GLU A 45 -16.28 10.90 9.94
CA GLU A 45 -16.69 12.19 10.47
C GLU A 45 -17.10 13.16 9.36
N ARG A 46 -16.23 13.37 8.36
CA ARG A 46 -16.43 14.42 7.34
C ARG A 46 -17.45 14.06 6.27
N LEU A 47 -17.49 12.80 5.85
CA LEU A 47 -18.38 12.35 4.77
C LEU A 47 -19.59 11.57 5.30
N GLY A 48 -19.41 10.84 6.40
CA GLY A 48 -20.47 10.04 7.01
C GLY A 48 -21.31 10.81 8.03
N GLY A 49 -20.81 11.90 8.61
CA GLY A 49 -21.46 12.59 9.72
C GLY A 49 -21.53 11.73 10.99
N LEU A 50 -20.62 10.75 11.12
CA LEU A 50 -20.59 9.79 12.21
C LEU A 50 -19.29 9.96 13.02
N THR A 51 -19.43 10.11 14.33
CA THR A 51 -18.30 10.05 15.27
C THR A 51 -18.26 8.65 15.87
N VAL A 52 -17.38 7.80 15.33
CA VAL A 52 -17.22 6.41 15.76
C VAL A 52 -15.78 6.14 16.14
N GLU A 53 -15.59 5.30 17.16
CA GLU A 53 -14.28 4.77 17.49
C GLU A 53 -13.84 3.75 16.43
N VAL A 54 -12.79 4.08 15.69
CA VAL A 54 -12.20 3.18 14.70
C VAL A 54 -11.13 2.35 15.39
N GLU A 55 -11.16 1.03 15.28
CA GLU A 55 -10.14 0.13 15.84
C GLU A 55 -8.74 0.33 15.22
N PRO A 56 -7.65 -0.09 15.91
CA PRO A 56 -6.31 -0.08 15.34
C PRO A 56 -6.22 -0.80 13.99
N THR A 57 -5.47 -0.25 13.05
CA THR A 57 -5.27 -0.89 11.73
C THR A 57 -4.49 -2.20 11.89
N HIS A 58 -5.06 -3.30 11.40
CA HIS A 58 -4.39 -4.59 11.42
C HIS A 58 -3.13 -4.59 10.52
N PRO A 59 -1.96 -4.98 11.05
CA PRO A 59 -0.74 -5.05 10.26
C PRO A 59 -0.75 -6.25 9.32
N SER A 60 -0.11 -6.08 8.16
CA SER A 60 0.19 -7.17 7.25
C SER A 60 1.44 -7.90 7.74
N PRO A 61 1.47 -9.24 7.70
CA PRO A 61 2.68 -10.01 8.04
C PRO A 61 3.83 -9.74 7.07
N LYS A 62 3.53 -9.31 5.84
CA LYS A 62 4.51 -8.88 4.83
C LYS A 62 4.27 -7.42 4.46
N GLN A 63 5.29 -6.59 4.60
CA GLN A 63 5.22 -5.13 4.38
C GLN A 63 5.57 -4.72 2.93
N VAL A 64 5.74 -5.69 2.04
CA VAL A 64 6.08 -5.49 0.62
C VAL A 64 4.96 -6.05 -0.24
N ARG A 65 4.90 -5.60 -1.50
CA ARG A 65 3.92 -6.15 -2.43
C ARG A 65 4.34 -7.57 -2.78
N LEU A 66 3.42 -8.52 -2.65
CA LEU A 66 3.70 -9.88 -3.10
C LEU A 66 3.72 -9.92 -4.64
N PRO A 67 4.52 -10.83 -5.23
CA PRO A 67 4.35 -11.23 -6.62
C PRO A 67 2.89 -11.59 -6.89
N PHE A 68 2.41 -11.33 -8.12
CA PHE A 68 1.02 -11.63 -8.44
C PHE A 68 0.75 -13.15 -8.32
N GLU A 69 1.76 -13.97 -8.61
CA GLU A 69 1.70 -15.44 -8.47
C GLU A 69 1.44 -15.92 -7.04
N ASP A 70 1.72 -15.08 -6.03
CA ASP A 70 1.56 -15.43 -4.62
C ASP A 70 0.19 -15.03 -4.04
N TYR A 71 -0.77 -14.59 -4.86
CA TYR A 71 -2.11 -14.21 -4.40
C TYR A 71 -3.17 -15.24 -4.82
N PRO A 72 -3.54 -16.20 -3.95
CA PRO A 72 -4.49 -17.27 -4.28
C PRO A 72 -5.84 -16.78 -4.80
N ALA A 73 -6.31 -15.63 -4.29
CA ALA A 73 -7.57 -15.01 -4.70
C ALA A 73 -7.58 -14.55 -6.17
N LEU A 74 -6.43 -14.49 -6.81
CA LEU A 74 -6.28 -14.10 -8.20
C LEU A 74 -6.14 -15.31 -9.14
N HIS A 75 -6.06 -16.52 -8.61
CA HIS A 75 -6.08 -17.75 -9.40
C HIS A 75 -7.51 -18.12 -9.73
N ASP A 76 -7.71 -18.63 -10.94
CA ASP A 76 -8.98 -19.21 -11.32
C ASP A 76 -9.32 -20.38 -10.37
N PRO A 77 -10.51 -20.42 -9.75
CA PRO A 77 -10.85 -21.41 -8.74
C PRO A 77 -11.02 -22.83 -9.30
N THR A 78 -11.12 -22.96 -10.62
CA THR A 78 -11.31 -24.26 -11.30
C THR A 78 -9.98 -24.86 -11.75
N THR A 79 -9.08 -24.01 -12.25
CA THR A 79 -7.83 -24.42 -12.91
C THR A 79 -6.59 -24.09 -12.09
N GLY A 80 -6.70 -23.24 -11.06
CA GLY A 80 -5.58 -22.75 -10.28
C GLY A 80 -4.61 -21.86 -11.08
N ARG A 81 -4.97 -21.46 -12.30
CA ARG A 81 -4.10 -20.69 -13.19
C ARG A 81 -4.34 -19.19 -13.00
N LEU A 82 -3.28 -18.42 -13.18
CA LEU A 82 -3.33 -16.97 -13.25
C LEU A 82 -4.05 -16.49 -14.52
N PRO A 83 -4.80 -15.38 -14.47
CA PRO A 83 -5.43 -14.81 -15.64
C PRO A 83 -4.37 -14.33 -16.64
N ASP A 84 -4.60 -14.57 -17.94
CA ASP A 84 -3.67 -14.18 -19.01
C ASP A 84 -3.38 -12.66 -19.05
N ARG A 85 -4.28 -11.85 -18.46
CA ARG A 85 -4.06 -10.42 -18.24
C ARG A 85 -4.15 -10.11 -16.76
N LEU A 86 -3.00 -9.82 -16.17
CA LEU A 86 -2.93 -9.22 -14.84
C LEU A 86 -3.51 -7.80 -14.88
N PRO A 87 -4.18 -7.33 -13.80
CA PRO A 87 -4.59 -5.93 -13.69
C PRO A 87 -3.38 -5.05 -13.97
N ARG A 88 -3.55 -4.09 -14.89
CA ARG A 88 -2.44 -3.32 -15.45
C ARG A 88 -1.53 -2.82 -14.34
N ARG A 89 -0.25 -3.19 -14.41
CA ARG A 89 0.78 -2.51 -13.63
C ARG A 89 0.69 -1.04 -14.06
N ARG A 90 0.33 -0.13 -13.14
CA ARG A 90 0.48 1.30 -13.39
C ARG A 90 1.93 1.51 -13.82
N HIS A 91 2.08 2.20 -14.95
CA HIS A 91 3.32 2.56 -15.65
C HIS A 91 4.60 2.21 -14.86
N VAL A 92 5.13 1.00 -15.07
CA VAL A 92 6.45 0.63 -14.53
C VAL A 92 7.48 1.20 -15.51
N PRO A 93 8.37 2.11 -15.06
CA PRO A 93 9.45 2.60 -15.90
C PRO A 93 10.25 1.43 -16.51
N PRO A 94 10.84 1.59 -17.70
CA PRO A 94 11.58 0.50 -18.35
C PRO A 94 12.85 0.07 -17.59
N ARG A 95 13.26 0.80 -16.54
CA ARG A 95 14.45 0.51 -15.72
C ARG A 95 14.03 0.30 -14.27
N GLY A 96 14.57 -0.74 -13.62
CA GLY A 96 14.36 -1.07 -12.20
C GLY A 96 13.29 -2.15 -11.96
N ARG A 97 13.35 -2.84 -10.81
CA ARG A 97 12.38 -3.86 -10.41
C ARG A 97 11.40 -3.32 -9.35
N CYS A 98 10.14 -3.71 -9.46
CA CYS A 98 9.12 -3.40 -8.45
C CYS A 98 9.28 -4.34 -7.24
N HIS A 99 9.26 -3.77 -6.03
CA HIS A 99 9.41 -4.46 -4.75
C HIS A 99 8.14 -4.32 -3.88
#